data_AF-A0A318D422-F1
#
_entry.id   AF-A0A318D422-F1
#
_cell.length_a   1.000
_cell.length_b   1.000
_cell.length_c   1.000
_cell.angle_alpha   90.00
_cell.angle_beta   90.00
_cell.angle_gamma   90.00
#
_symmetry.space_group_name_H-M   'P 1'
#
loop_
_entity.id
_entity.type
_entity.pdbx_description
1 polymer ?
#
loop_
_entity_poly.entity_id
_entity_poly.type
_entity_poly.pdbx_seq_one_letter_code
_entity_poly.pdbx_strand_id
1 'polypeptide(L)'
;MNTNTYKVVTRHASGTLERVLRLVRHRGFEVNYCFAQGSEATNHVEKNMEIILQLSSDRSADNLYHQLHKLVDVIEVRHYNAASIRSSLSHE
;
A
#
# COMPACT_ATOMS: atom_id res chain seq x y z
N MET A 1 -13.88 -10.09 -8.94
CA MET A 1 -13.17 -8.92 -8.39
C MET A 1 -12.84 -9.13 -6.92
N ASN A 2 -11.54 -9.26 -6.62
CA ASN A 2 -11.06 -9.45 -5.26
C ASN A 2 -10.69 -8.10 -4.64
N THR A 3 -11.09 -7.89 -3.39
CA THR A 3 -10.74 -6.70 -2.62
C THR A 3 -9.58 -7.02 -1.70
N ASN A 4 -8.51 -6.21 -1.77
CA ASN A 4 -7.29 -6.39 -1.00
C ASN A 4 -6.86 -5.06 -0.37
N THR A 5 -6.33 -5.12 0.84
CA THR A 5 -5.81 -3.94 1.54
C THR A 5 -4.29 -3.97 1.56
N TYR A 6 -3.66 -2.84 1.26
CA TYR A 6 -2.22 -2.67 1.28
C TYR A 6 -1.87 -1.51 2.21
N LYS A 7 -0.85 -1.73 3.04
CA LYS A 7 -0.18 -0.66 3.78
C LYS A 7 1.18 -0.44 3.13
N VAL A 8 1.45 0.78 2.71
CA VAL A 8 2.70 1.19 2.06
C VAL A 8 3.33 2.29 2.90
N VAL A 9 4.57 2.08 3.32
CA VAL A 9 5.38 3.11 3.99
C VAL A 9 6.37 3.65 2.99
N THR A 10 6.44 4.97 2.88
CA THR A 10 7.30 5.66 1.93
C THR A 10 8.11 6.76 2.60
N ARG A 11 9.27 7.11 2.03
CA ARG A 11 9.94 8.38 2.35
C ARG A 11 9.04 9.51 1.88
N HIS A 12 8.85 10.54 2.70
CA HIS A 12 8.01 11.68 2.38
C HIS A 12 8.71 12.59 1.36
N ALA A 13 8.52 12.27 0.07
CA ALA A 13 8.95 13.07 -1.06
C ALA A 13 7.75 13.64 -1.82
N SER A 14 7.94 14.79 -2.46
CA SER A 14 6.93 15.39 -3.32
C SER A 14 6.55 14.42 -4.45
N GLY A 15 5.26 14.23 -4.70
CA GLY A 15 4.77 13.38 -5.78
C GLY A 15 4.71 11.88 -5.46
N THR A 16 5.09 11.44 -4.25
CA THR A 16 5.09 10.01 -3.88
C THR A 16 3.70 9.41 -3.90
N LEU A 17 2.71 10.08 -3.30
CA LEU A 17 1.33 9.60 -3.27
C LEU A 17 0.77 9.44 -4.70
N GLU A 18 1.03 10.43 -5.54
CA GLU A 18 0.60 10.47 -6.93
C GLU A 18 1.26 9.34 -7.74
N ARG A 19 2.55 9.06 -7.52
CA ARG A 19 3.24 7.94 -8.18
C ARG A 19 2.68 6.60 -7.74
N VAL A 20 2.39 6.41 -6.45
CA VAL A 20 1.76 5.19 -5.93
C VAL A 20 0.37 5.00 -6.55
N LEU A 21 -0.50 6.02 -6.49
CA LEU A 21 -1.85 5.95 -7.06
C LEU A 21 -1.83 5.75 -8.57
N ARG A 22 -0.90 6.42 -9.27
CA ARG A 22 -0.70 6.25 -10.71
C ARG A 22 -0.30 4.82 -11.03
N LEU A 23 0.68 4.25 -10.32
CA LEU A 23 1.12 2.87 -10.53
C LEU A 23 -0.02 1.89 -10.31
N VAL A 24 -0.76 2.01 -9.21
CA VAL A 24 -1.94 1.18 -8.91
C VAL A 24 -2.95 1.23 -10.06
N ARG A 25 -3.35 2.42 -10.50
CA ARG A 25 -4.31 2.59 -11.60
C ARG A 25 -3.80 2.06 -12.93
N HIS A 26 -2.54 2.34 -13.30
CA HIS A 26 -1.95 1.84 -14.54
C HIS A 26 -1.83 0.31 -14.58
N ARG A 27 -1.85 -0.36 -13.41
CA ARG A 27 -1.85 -1.83 -13.30
C ARG A 27 -3.26 -2.45 -13.32
N GLY A 28 -4.30 -1.63 -13.50
CA GLY A 28 -5.68 -2.12 -13.58
C GLY A 28 -6.28 -2.47 -12.23
N PHE A 29 -5.85 -1.80 -11.18
CA PHE A 29 -6.48 -1.87 -9.85
C PHE A 29 -7.34 -0.62 -9.65
N GLU A 30 -8.58 -0.84 -9.23
CA GLU A 30 -9.48 0.21 -8.80
C GLU A 30 -9.19 0.56 -7.34
N VAL A 31 -9.15 1.86 -7.04
CA VAL A 31 -8.93 2.36 -5.68
C VAL A 31 -10.30 2.59 -5.04
N ASN A 32 -10.66 1.76 -4.06
CA ASN A 32 -11.91 1.94 -3.31
C ASN A 32 -11.77 3.07 -2.29
N TYR A 33 -10.66 3.08 -1.54
CA TYR A 33 -10.27 4.19 -0.69
C TYR A 33 -8.75 4.27 -0.55
N CYS A 34 -8.29 5.47 -0.18
CA CYS A 34 -6.90 5.76 0.12
C CYS A 34 -6.86 6.65 1.37
N PHE A 35 -6.13 6.23 2.39
CA PHE A 35 -5.79 7.06 3.54
C PHE A 35 -4.28 7.29 3.52
N ALA A 36 -3.84 8.55 3.56
CA ALA A 36 -2.43 8.90 3.58
C ALA A 36 -2.16 9.85 4.75
N GLN A 37 -1.18 9.51 5.56
CA GLN A 37 -0.80 10.30 6.72
C GLN A 37 0.73 10.44 6.77
N GLY A 38 1.19 11.69 6.85
CA GLY A 38 2.58 11.99 7.16
C GLY A 38 2.86 11.68 8.63
N SER A 39 3.99 11.03 8.90
CA SER A 39 4.54 10.94 10.25
C SER A 39 5.48 12.13 10.45
N GLU A 40 5.20 12.94 11.47
CA GLU A 40 6.18 13.92 11.93
C GLU A 40 7.31 13.16 12.63
N ALA A 41 8.50 13.19 12.02
CA ALA A 41 9.67 12.62 12.65
C ALA A 41 10.01 13.45 13.90
N THR A 42 9.95 12.81 15.07
CA THR A 42 10.24 13.45 16.37
C THR A 42 11.73 13.72 16.59
N ASN A 43 12.59 13.25 15.67
CA ASN A 43 14.01 13.53 15.58
C ASN A 43 14.36 13.69 14.09
N HIS A 44 15.50 14.30 13.76
CA HIS A 44 16.02 14.62 12.41
C HIS A 44 16.20 13.42 11.42
N VAL A 45 15.44 12.35 11.59
CA VAL A 45 15.29 11.22 10.68
C VAL A 45 14.24 11.59 9.63
N GLU A 46 14.45 11.17 8.38
CA GLU A 46 13.60 11.47 7.24
C GLU A 46 12.09 11.32 7.57
N LYS A 47 11.29 12.33 7.15
CA LYS A 47 9.83 12.26 7.28
C LYS A 47 9.33 11.07 6.45
N ASN A 48 8.47 10.24 7.03
CA ASN A 48 7.84 9.13 6.34
C ASN A 48 6.36 9.41 6.12
N MET A 49 5.78 8.76 5.12
CA MET A 49 4.34 8.78 4.87
C MET A 49 3.81 7.34 4.83
N GLU A 50 2.77 7.10 5.61
CA GLU A 50 2.00 5.87 5.57
C GLU A 50 0.80 6.04 4.64
N ILE A 51 0.62 5.09 3.72
CA ILE A 51 -0.49 5.04 2.77
C ILE A 51 -1.22 3.71 2.96
N ILE A 52 -2.52 3.76 3.25
CA ILE A 52 -3.41 2.61 3.30
C ILE A 52 -4.32 2.65 2.07
N LEU A 53 -4.27 1.58 1.28
CA LEU A 53 -5.03 1.44 0.04
C LEU A 53 -5.93 0.21 0.12
N GLN A 54 -7.23 0.38 -0.11
CA GLN A 54 -8.10 -0.75 -0.43
C GLN A 54 -8.36 -0.78 -1.92
N LEU A 55 -8.01 -1.89 -2.56
CA LEU A 55 -7.99 -2.03 -4.00
C LEU A 55 -8.85 -3.19 -4.46
N SER A 56 -9.58 -2.98 -5.55
CA SER A 56 -10.38 -4.01 -6.22
C SER A 56 -9.76 -4.32 -7.58
N SER A 57 -9.58 -5.60 -7.89
CA SER A 57 -9.14 -6.03 -9.23
C SER A 57 -9.43 -7.51 -9.47
N ASP A 58 -9.48 -7.91 -10.75
CA ASP A 58 -9.39 -9.31 -11.17
C ASP A 58 -7.92 -9.76 -11.38
N ARG A 59 -6.96 -8.84 -11.26
CA ARG A 59 -5.52 -9.14 -11.32
C ARG A 59 -5.03 -9.73 -9.99
N SER A 60 -3.99 -10.56 -10.05
CA SER A 60 -3.33 -11.09 -8.84
C SER A 60 -2.69 -9.98 -8.00
N ALA A 61 -2.84 -10.08 -6.68
CA ALA A 61 -2.22 -9.21 -5.68
C ALA A 61 -0.68 -9.23 -5.73
N ASP A 62 -0.08 -10.38 -6.06
CA ASP A 62 1.38 -10.55 -6.12
C ASP A 62 2.03 -9.61 -7.14
N ASN A 63 1.32 -9.31 -8.24
CA ASN A 63 1.81 -8.42 -9.27
C ASN A 63 1.94 -6.99 -8.74
N LEU A 64 0.98 -6.53 -7.94
CA LEU A 64 1.03 -5.18 -7.38
C LEU A 64 2.09 -5.05 -6.30
N TYR A 65 2.22 -6.04 -5.43
CA TYR A 65 3.26 -6.07 -4.38
C TYR A 65 4.67 -5.87 -4.96
N HIS A 66 5.03 -6.67 -5.97
CA HIS A 66 6.34 -6.57 -6.63
C HIS A 66 6.55 -5.23 -7.36
N GLN A 67 5.48 -4.56 -7.79
CA GLN A 67 5.57 -3.29 -8.52
C GLN A 67 5.72 -2.11 -7.57
N LEU A 68 5.07 -2.14 -6.41
CA LEU A 68 5.24 -1.14 -5.36
C LEU A 68 6.67 -1.17 -4.81
N HIS A 69 7.26 -2.35 -4.66
CA HIS A 69 8.64 -2.51 -4.17
C HIS A 69 9.72 -1.97 -5.15
N LYS A 70 9.35 -1.64 -6.39
CA LYS A 70 10.26 -1.02 -7.38
C LYS A 70 10.34 0.50 -7.26
N LEU A 71 9.45 1.11 -6.48
CA LEU A 71 9.49 2.55 -6.22
C LEU A 71 10.62 2.83 -5.23
N VAL A 72 11.58 3.68 -5.62
CA VAL A 72 12.80 3.97 -4.85
C VAL A 72 12.55 4.54 -3.45
N ASP A 73 11.39 5.13 -3.27
CA ASP A 73 10.93 5.78 -2.05
C ASP A 73 10.02 4.90 -1.19
N VAL A 74 9.64 3.71 -1.66
CA VAL A 74 8.91 2.73 -0.85
C VAL A 74 9.90 2.04 0.10
N ILE A 75 9.60 2.12 1.39
CA ILE A 75 10.37 1.51 2.47
C ILE A 75 9.78 0.14 2.81
N GLU A 76 8.45 0.03 2.84
CA GLU A 76 7.75 -1.18 3.26
C GLU A 76 6.41 -1.32 2.53
N VAL A 77 6.04 -2.56 2.21
CA VAL A 77 4.70 -2.92 1.70
C VAL A 77 4.19 -4.10 2.51
N ARG A 78 2.99 -3.99 3.08
CA ARG A 78 2.24 -5.10 3.69
C ARG A 78 0.94 -5.31 2.94
N HIS A 79 0.61 -6.57 2.68
CA HIS A 79 -0.64 -6.98 2.06
C HIS A 79 -1.51 -7.71 3.08
N TYR A 80 -2.75 -7.26 3.22
CA TYR A 80 -3.76 -7.86 4.07
C TYR A 80 -4.85 -8.45 3.18
N ASN A 81 -4.90 -9.77 3.11
CA ASN A 81 -5.97 -10.49 2.44
C ASN A 81 -7.06 -10.84 3.49
N ALA A 82 -8.33 -10.60 3.16
CA ALA A 82 -9.45 -11.00 4.01
C ALA A 82 -9.49 -12.52 4.28
N ALA A 83 -8.86 -13.35 3.43
CA ALA A 83 -8.71 -14.78 3.64
C ALA A 83 -7.65 -15.12 4.72
N SER A 84 -6.55 -14.36 4.82
CA SER A 84 -5.52 -14.61 5.84
C SER A 84 -5.93 -14.10 7.23
N ILE A 85 -6.78 -13.08 7.34
CA ILE A 85 -7.33 -12.63 8.62
C ILE A 85 -8.22 -13.72 9.27
N ARG A 86 -9.00 -14.47 8.47
CA ARG A 86 -9.83 -15.57 8.98
C ARG A 86 -9.02 -16.74 9.53
N SER A 87 -7.85 -17.03 8.96
CA SER A 87 -6.96 -18.09 9.45
C SER A 87 -6.30 -17.72 10.79
N SER A 88 -6.09 -16.42 11.05
CA SER A 88 -5.51 -15.94 12.31
C SER A 88 -6.53 -15.87 13.46
N LEU A 89 -7.82 -15.73 13.14
CA LEU A 89 -8.92 -15.67 14.11
C LEU A 89 -9.57 -17.03 14.43
N SER A 90 -9.24 -18.08 13.67
CA SER A 90 -9.69 -19.45 13.93
C SER A 90 -8.76 -20.26 14.85
N HIS A 91 -7.71 -19.62 15.39
CA HIS A 91 -6.78 -20.18 16.36
C HIS A 91 -6.77 -19.36 17.66
N GLU A 92 -7.96 -18.99 18.15
CA GLU A 92 -8.20 -18.59 19.54
C GLU A 92 -9.36 -19.40 20.13
#